data_AF-A0A212KQJ0-F1
#
_entry.id   AF-A0A212KQJ0-F1
#
_cell.length_a   1.000
_cell.length_b   1.000
_cell.length_c   1.000
_cell.angle_alpha   90.00
_cell.angle_beta   90.00
_cell.angle_gamma   90.00
#
_symmetry.space_group_name_H-M   'P 1'
#
loop_
_entity.id
_entity.type
_entity.pdbx_description
1 polymer ?
#
loop_
_entity_poly.entity_id
_entity_poly.type
_entity_poly.pdbx_seq_one_letter_code
_entity_poly.pdbx_strand_id
1 'polypeptide(L)' 'MDDAKGDHTFKIHQAYHRCPDCGWVNESRKGFKEIWGKLEKEEVCQKCKHEFIIYKEKSKALGPLMPGS' A
#
# COMPACT_ATOMS: atom_id res chain seq x y z
N MET A 1 22.82 -27.40 -20.28
CA MET A 1 23.35 -26.31 -19.44
C MET A 1 22.16 -25.42 -19.21
N ASP A 2 21.48 -25.71 -18.11
CA ASP A 2 20.16 -25.20 -17.79
C ASP A 2 20.28 -23.76 -17.32
N ASP A 3 19.89 -22.81 -18.17
CA ASP A 3 19.72 -21.42 -17.79
C ASP A 3 18.65 -21.35 -16.70
N ALA A 4 19.09 -21.15 -15.46
CA ALA A 4 18.22 -20.82 -14.35
C ALA A 4 17.47 -19.53 -14.68
N LYS A 5 16.25 -19.66 -15.23
CA LYS A 5 15.26 -18.59 -15.35
C LYS A 5 14.99 -18.05 -13.94
N GLY A 6 15.77 -17.06 -13.56
CA GLY A 6 15.62 -16.34 -12.30
C GLY A 6 14.31 -15.57 -12.32
N ASP A 7 13.25 -16.20 -11.86
CA ASP A 7 12.00 -15.52 -11.49
C ASP A 7 12.23 -14.79 -10.15
N HIS A 8 13.04 -13.73 -10.20
CA HIS A 8 13.35 -12.88 -9.06
C HIS A 8 12.52 -11.59 -9.13
N THR A 9 11.25 -11.68 -9.50
CA THR A 9 10.34 -10.53 -9.44
C THR A 9 9.76 -10.44 -8.03
N PHE A 10 10.57 -9.98 -7.07
CA PHE A 10 10.05 -9.65 -5.75
C PHE A 10 9.11 -8.44 -5.89
N LYS A 11 7.85 -8.60 -5.49
CA LYS A 11 6.90 -7.47 -5.45
C LYS A 11 7.37 -6.47 -4.40
N ILE A 12 8.04 -5.41 -4.84
CA ILE A 12 8.44 -4.30 -3.97
C ILE A 12 7.18 -3.47 -3.70
N HIS A 13 6.60 -3.66 -2.52
CA HIS A 13 5.52 -2.81 -2.03
C HIS A 13 6.12 -1.60 -1.32
N GLN A 14 6.49 -0.57 -2.09
CA GLN A 14 6.91 0.72 -1.55
C GLN A 14 5.73 1.70 -1.60
N ALA A 15 5.41 2.30 -0.46
CA ALA A 15 4.37 3.32 -0.37
C ALA A 15 4.93 4.58 0.30
N TYR A 16 4.48 5.72 -0.19
CA TYR A 16 4.85 7.04 0.33
C TYR A 16 3.62 7.70 0.93
N HIS A 17 3.72 8.14 2.18
CA HIS A 17 2.62 8.79 2.90
C HIS A 17 3.11 10.06 3.58
N ARG A 18 2.32 11.12 3.49
CA ARG A 18 2.61 12.37 4.17
C ARG A 18 2.12 12.29 5.62
N CYS A 19 3.00 12.61 6.56
CA CYS A 19 2.65 12.74 7.97
C CYS A 19 1.64 13.88 8.14
N PRO A 20 0.49 13.63 8.80
CA PRO A 20 -0.54 14.65 8.99
C PRO A 20 -0.10 15.78 9.94
N ASP A 21 0.86 15.49 10.82
CA ASP A 21 1.33 16.42 11.86
C ASP A 21 2.41 17.38 11.32
N CYS A 22 3.51 16.84 10.77
CA CYS A 22 4.66 17.65 10.37
C CYS A 22 4.86 17.80 8.85
N GLY A 23 4.00 17.17 8.03
CA GLY A 23 4.06 17.24 6.57
C GLY A 23 5.20 16.45 5.91
N TRP A 24 6.01 15.72 6.68
CA TRP A 24 7.10 14.89 6.16
C TRP A 24 6.58 13.72 5.32
N VAL A 25 7.26 13.38 4.22
CA VAL A 25 6.93 12.20 3.41
C VAL A 25 7.68 10.99 3.98
N ASN A 26 6.93 10.07 4.58
CA ASN A 26 7.45 8.79 5.04
C ASN A 26 7.43 7.79 3.89
N GLU A 27 8.57 7.10 3.71
CA GLU A 27 8.65 5.93 2.87
C GLU A 27 8.51 4.68 3.75
N SER A 28 7.59 3.79 3.38
CA SER A 28 7.30 2.61 4.18
C SER A 28 7.07 1.39 3.30
N ARG A 29 7.89 0.36 3.53
CA ARG A 29 7.78 -0.96 2.92
C ARG A 29 6.85 -1.91 3.67
N LYS A 30 6.22 -1.44 4.75
CA LYS A 30 5.22 -2.22 5.48
C LYS A 30 3.97 -2.41 4.61
N GLY A 31 3.50 -3.64 4.52
CA GLY A 31 2.23 -3.97 3.86
C GLY A 31 1.04 -3.47 4.66
N PHE A 32 -0.11 -3.38 3.99
CA PHE A 32 -1.40 -3.16 4.65
C PHE A 32 -1.92 -4.48 5.21
N LYS A 33 -2.58 -4.41 6.37
CA LYS A 33 -3.33 -5.51 6.97
C LYS A 33 -4.81 -5.32 6.65
N GLU A 34 -5.52 -6.42 6.43
CA GLU A 34 -6.97 -6.36 6.24
C GLU A 34 -7.68 -6.49 7.58
N ILE A 35 -8.46 -5.47 7.93
CA ILE A 35 -9.19 -5.34 9.19
C ILE A 35 -10.62 -4.89 8.82
N TRP A 36 -11.62 -5.73 9.12
CA TRP A 36 -13.04 -5.45 8.86
C TRP A 36 -13.37 -5.04 7.40
N GLY A 37 -12.69 -5.65 6.43
CA GLY A 37 -12.87 -5.34 5.00
C GLY A 37 -12.17 -4.05 4.52
N LYS A 38 -11.40 -3.39 5.39
CA LYS A 38 -10.54 -2.23 5.06
C LYS A 38 -9.08 -2.63 5.14
N LEU A 39 -8.23 -2.00 4.33
CA LEU A 39 -6.79 -2.17 4.41
C LEU A 39 -6.23 -1.08 5.33
N GLU A 40 -5.69 -1.47 6.47
CA GLU A 40 -5.13 -0.60 7.49
C GLU A 40 -3.63 -0.78 7.59
N LYS A 41 -2.90 0.31 7.82
CA LYS A 41 -1.46 0.29 7.98
C LYS A 41 -1.05 1.30 9.05
N GLU A 42 -0.43 0.80 10.11
CA GLU A 42 0.16 1.62 11.16
C GLU A 42 1.53 2.11 10.72
N GLU A 43 1.73 3.42 10.78
CA GLU A 43 2.95 4.09 10.39
C GLU A 43 3.40 5.10 11.42
N VAL A 44 4.72 5.21 11.59
CA VAL A 44 5.34 6.16 12.52
C VAL A 44 6.16 7.13 11.70
N CYS A 45 5.93 8.43 11.89
CA CYS A 45 6.69 9.43 11.18
C CYS A 45 8.17 9.37 11.57
N GLN A 46 9.06 9.22 10.59
CA GLN A 46 10.50 9.15 10.86
C GLN A 46 11.06 10.46 11.41
N LYS A 47 10.39 11.59 11.12
CA LYS A 47 10.76 12.95 11.56
C LYS A 47 10.20 13.31 12.94
N CYS A 48 8.88 13.42 13.09
CA CYS A 48 8.25 13.87 14.35
C CYS A 48 7.85 12.74 15.30
N LYS A 49 8.04 11.47 14.92
CA LYS A 49 7.65 10.28 15.69
C LYS A 49 6.15 10.13 15.96
N HIS A 50 5.32 10.94 15.31
CA HIS A 50 3.87 10.81 15.36
C HIS A 50 3.41 9.47 14.74
N GLU A 51 2.57 8.73 15.46
CA GLU A 51 1.99 7.46 15.03
C GLU A 51 0.62 7.71 14.41
N PHE A 52 0.39 7.17 13.21
CA PHE A 52 -0.87 7.36 12.49
C PHE A 52 -1.24 6.12 11.67
N ILE A 53 -2.54 5.99 11.37
CA ILE A 53 -3.08 4.86 10.62
C ILE A 53 -3.47 5.33 9.23
N ILE A 54 -3.01 4.59 8.22
CA ILE A 54 -3.37 4.80 6.83
C ILE A 54 -4.44 3.79 6.47
N TYR A 55 -5.57 4.30 5.99
CA TYR A 55 -6.67 3.49 5.49
C TYR A 55 -6.65 3.47 3.97
N LYS A 56 -6.82 2.29 3.39
CA LYS A 56 -7.08 2.11 1.97
C LYS A 56 -8.38 1.35 1.82
N GLU A 57 -9.39 2.01 1.27
CA GLU A 57 -10.59 1.31 0.85
C GLU A 57 -10.21 0.41 -0.32
N LYS A 58 -10.62 -0.87 -0.26
CA LYS A 58 -10.65 -1.67 -1.46
C LYS A 58 -11.70 -1.01 -2.34
N SER A 59 -11.26 -0.20 -3.30
CA SER A 59 -12.14 0.27 -4.36
C SER A 59 -12.78 -0.98 -4.94
N LYS A 60 -14.07 -1.19 -4.67
CA LYS A 60 -14.87 -2.15 -5.42
C LYS A 60 -14.72 -1.67 -6.85
N ALA A 61 -13.89 -2.34 -7.63
CA ALA A 61 -13.85 -2.11 -9.05
C ALA A 61 -15.28 -2.36 -9.53
N LEU A 62 -16.02 -1.28 -9.78
CA LEU A 62 -17.18 -1.32 -10.63
C LEU A 62 -16.62 -1.75 -11.97
N GLY A 63 -16.62 -3.06 -12.22
CA GLY A 63 -16.36 -3.61 -13.53
C GLY A 63 -17.31 -2.95 -14.54
N PRO A 64 -17.00 -3.00 -15.84
CA PRO A 64 -17.87 -2.44 -16.85
C PRO A 64 -19.27 -3.05 -16.69
N LEU A 65 -20.26 -2.24 -16.32
CA LEU A 65 -21.65 -2.66 -16.38
C LEU A 65 -22.05 -2.68 -17.86
N MET A 66 -21.92 -3.88 -18.45
CA MET A 66 -22.53 -4.39 -19.69
C MET A 66 -22.11 -3.77 -21.05
N PRO A 67 -21.94 -4.60 -22.11
CA PRO A 67 -22.01 -4.15 -23.50
C PRO A 67 -23.47 -3.78 -23.83
N GLY A 68 -23.71 -2.51 -24.15
CA GLY A 68 -24.96 -2.05 -24.74
C GLY A 68 -25.12 -2.64 -26.14
N SER A 69 -26.31 -3.18 -26.37
CA SER A 69 -26.82 -3.95 -27.52
C SER A 69 -26.78 -3.24 -28.86
#